data_AF-A0A817KCF7-F1
#
_entry.id   AF-A0A817KCF7-F1
#
_cell.length_a   1.000
_cell.length_b   1.000
_cell.length_c   1.000
_cell.angle_alpha   90.00
_cell.angle_beta   90.00
_cell.angle_gamma   90.00
#
_symmetry.space_group_name_H-M   'P 1'
#
loop_
_entity.id
_entity.type
_entity.pdbx_description
1 polymer ?
#
loop_
_entity_poly.entity_id
_entity_poly.type
_entity_poly.pdbx_seq_one_letter_code
_entity_poly.pdbx_strand_id
1 'polypeptide(L)'
;MGMAIRKKHYLDFKCHSFLWKQLVRDQITIEDIEAIMIYKVLHLSMKWKRHINDLINSVWYDTRFEGISAARKIYEVVPGGQKFPITASNFKEYCKIYRQIEFIRQGLFSIIPGYFLSLFTAIKLEEVVYGKGKMDMDLLKRNTIYSEHYNQNSLCIQYFWTVLVEMFTEEQKKMFLKFVCGRSTLPSCDKDFRWKFQINPYYVDDEMKHRTLST
;
A
#
# COMPACT_ATOMS: atom_id res chain seq x y z
N MET A 1 3.25 -11.23 3.11
CA MET A 1 3.95 -10.13 3.82
C MET A 1 5.38 -10.50 4.16
N GLY A 2 5.66 -11.50 5.01
CA GLY A 2 7.03 -11.79 5.45
C GLY A 2 8.03 -12.07 4.32
N MET A 3 7.61 -12.84 3.31
CA MET A 3 8.42 -13.08 2.11
C MET A 3 8.71 -11.81 1.30
N ALA A 4 7.77 -10.87 1.27
CA ALA A 4 7.91 -9.60 0.56
C ALA A 4 9.01 -8.76 1.23
N ILE A 5 8.95 -8.63 2.56
CA ILE A 5 9.99 -7.95 3.35
C ILE A 5 11.36 -8.62 3.17
N ARG A 6 11.44 -9.95 3.34
CA ARG A 6 12.71 -10.70 3.21
C ARG A 6 13.33 -10.59 1.82
N LYS A 7 12.53 -10.63 0.76
CA LYS A 7 13.01 -10.51 -0.63
C LYS A 7 13.18 -9.06 -1.10
N LYS A 8 12.82 -8.06 -0.28
CA LYS A 8 12.71 -6.65 -0.68
C LYS A 8 11.77 -6.45 -1.88
N HIS A 9 10.66 -7.18 -1.90
CA HIS A 9 9.57 -7.00 -2.85
C HIS A 9 8.43 -6.26 -2.16
N TYR A 10 7.75 -5.40 -2.90
CA TYR A 10 6.62 -4.65 -2.38
C TYR A 10 5.30 -5.28 -2.84
N LEU A 11 4.29 -5.22 -1.99
CA LEU A 11 2.95 -5.76 -2.27
C LEU A 11 2.07 -4.68 -2.91
N ASP A 12 1.19 -5.08 -3.83
CA ASP A 12 0.26 -4.20 -4.55
C ASP A 12 -1.17 -4.38 -4.01
N PHE A 13 -1.35 -4.22 -2.70
CA PHE A 13 -2.65 -4.04 -2.06
C PHE A 13 -2.54 -2.92 -1.02
N LYS A 14 -3.64 -2.33 -0.57
CA LYS A 14 -3.60 -1.32 0.50
C LYS A 14 -4.34 -1.85 1.71
N CYS A 15 -3.72 -1.69 2.88
CA CYS A 15 -4.36 -1.97 4.17
C CYS A 15 -4.48 -0.67 4.94
N HIS A 16 -5.50 -0.61 5.79
CA HIS A 16 -5.70 0.52 6.68
C HIS A 16 -4.55 0.63 7.71
N SER A 17 -4.20 1.86 8.12
CA SER A 17 -3.13 2.16 9.10
C SER A 17 -3.23 1.33 10.39
N PHE A 18 -4.48 1.11 10.81
CA PHE A 18 -4.85 0.23 11.92
C PHE A 18 -4.19 -1.15 11.88
N LEU A 19 -4.14 -1.80 10.72
CA LEU A 19 -3.55 -3.14 10.60
C LEU A 19 -2.06 -3.12 10.98
N TRP A 20 -1.33 -2.08 10.57
CA TRP A 20 0.10 -1.94 10.84
C TRP A 20 0.37 -1.73 12.33
N LYS A 21 -0.43 -0.89 12.99
CA LYS A 21 -0.38 -0.71 14.45
C LYS A 21 -0.61 -2.03 15.18
N GLN A 22 -1.61 -2.81 14.75
CA GLN A 22 -1.86 -4.13 15.33
C GLN A 22 -0.71 -5.13 15.14
N LEU A 23 -0.07 -5.15 13.98
CA LEU A 23 1.07 -6.03 13.73
C LEU A 23 2.29 -5.70 14.60
N VAL A 24 2.50 -4.42 14.91
CA VAL A 24 3.60 -3.93 15.77
C VAL A 24 3.26 -3.98 17.26
N ARG A 25 1.98 -4.16 17.63
CA ARG A 25 1.43 -3.96 18.99
C ARG A 25 1.54 -2.51 19.48
N ASP A 26 1.35 -1.57 18.57
CA ASP A 26 1.21 -0.16 18.91
C ASP A 26 -0.17 0.14 19.51
N GLN A 27 -0.29 1.22 20.27
CA GLN A 27 -1.56 1.63 20.88
C GLN A 27 -2.54 2.08 19.79
N ILE A 28 -3.77 1.55 19.85
CA ILE A 28 -4.86 1.95 18.96
C ILE A 28 -5.49 3.21 19.53
N THR A 29 -5.56 4.28 18.74
CA THR A 29 -6.27 5.50 19.11
C THR A 29 -7.69 5.53 18.53
N ILE A 30 -8.53 6.44 19.02
CA ILE A 30 -9.90 6.58 18.54
C ILE A 30 -9.91 6.99 17.06
N GLU A 31 -8.95 7.82 16.65
CA GLU A 31 -8.78 8.25 15.26
C GLU A 31 -8.51 7.06 14.32
N ASP A 32 -7.79 6.02 14.79
CA ASP A 32 -7.56 4.81 13.99
C ASP A 32 -8.87 4.05 13.74
N ILE A 33 -9.76 4.03 14.73
CA ILE A 33 -11.07 3.39 14.65
C ILE A 33 -11.97 4.18 13.70
N GLU A 34 -12.00 5.51 13.85
CA GLU A 34 -12.75 6.40 12.95
C GLU A 34 -12.32 6.24 11.50
N ALA A 35 -11.01 6.15 11.23
CA ALA A 35 -10.47 6.02 9.89
C ALA A 35 -10.82 4.67 9.22
N ILE A 36 -10.88 3.55 9.97
CA ILE A 36 -11.39 2.26 9.45
C ILE A 36 -12.87 2.37 9.05
N MET A 37 -13.61 3.22 9.78
CA MET A 37 -15.07 3.23 9.79
C MET A 37 -15.68 4.38 9.01
N ILE A 38 -14.92 5.03 8.13
CA ILE A 38 -15.39 6.12 7.27
C ILE A 38 -16.73 5.79 6.59
N TYR A 39 -17.00 4.55 6.18
CA TYR A 39 -18.28 4.21 5.56
C TYR A 39 -19.48 4.09 6.53
N LYS A 40 -19.26 3.87 7.83
CA LYS A 40 -20.34 3.74 8.84
C LYS A 40 -20.47 4.95 9.76
N VAL A 41 -19.36 5.65 10.03
CA VAL A 41 -19.28 6.77 10.99
C VAL A 41 -19.59 8.12 10.34
N LEU A 42 -19.45 8.27 9.02
CA LEU A 42 -19.76 9.54 8.33
C LEU A 42 -21.21 10.01 8.52
N HIS A 43 -22.14 9.12 8.88
CA HIS A 43 -23.51 9.50 9.15
C HIS A 43 -23.73 10.12 10.54
N LEU A 44 -22.76 10.02 11.45
CA LEU A 44 -22.91 10.35 12.87
C LEU A 44 -22.10 11.56 13.34
N SER A 45 -21.28 12.19 12.49
CA SER A 45 -20.32 13.25 12.87
C SER A 45 -20.92 14.53 13.47
N MET A 46 -22.23 14.60 13.71
CA MET A 46 -22.91 15.79 14.25
C MET A 46 -23.28 15.73 15.74
N LYS A 47 -23.03 14.62 16.48
CA LYS A 47 -23.45 14.50 17.90
C LYS A 47 -22.44 13.83 18.85
N TRP A 48 -21.15 14.09 18.69
CA TRP A 48 -20.12 13.39 19.47
C TRP A 48 -19.72 14.13 20.73
N LYS A 49 -20.33 13.74 21.86
CA LYS A 49 -19.73 13.97 23.19
C LYS A 49 -20.10 12.97 24.29
N ARG A 50 -20.85 11.89 24.06
CA ARG A 50 -21.26 10.98 25.16
C ARG A 50 -21.33 9.50 24.73
N HIS A 51 -20.62 8.67 25.51
CA HIS A 51 -20.63 7.19 25.64
C HIS A 51 -20.39 6.29 24.40
N ILE A 52 -19.29 5.54 24.44
CA ILE A 52 -18.90 4.52 23.44
C ILE A 52 -19.95 3.41 23.25
N ASN A 53 -20.76 3.13 24.27
CA ASN A 53 -21.81 2.11 24.20
C ASN A 53 -22.97 2.53 23.28
N ASP A 54 -23.35 3.80 23.30
CA ASP A 54 -24.41 4.34 22.45
C ASP A 54 -23.98 4.37 20.98
N LEU A 55 -22.69 4.61 20.75
CA LEU A 55 -22.06 4.47 19.44
C LEU A 55 -22.14 3.03 18.93
N ILE A 56 -21.71 2.06 19.75
CA ILE A 56 -21.71 0.65 19.34
C ILE A 56 -23.13 0.22 18.97
N ASN A 57 -24.11 0.59 19.79
CA ASN A 57 -25.51 0.25 19.57
C ASN A 57 -26.11 0.97 18.35
N SER A 58 -25.61 2.14 17.94
CA SER A 58 -26.12 2.87 16.76
C SER A 58 -25.43 2.49 15.45
N VAL A 59 -24.17 2.07 15.49
CA VAL A 59 -23.36 1.73 14.30
C VAL A 59 -23.41 0.24 13.95
N TRP A 60 -23.61 -0.63 14.94
CA TRP A 60 -23.60 -2.10 14.75
C TRP A 60 -24.94 -2.77 15.04
N TYR A 61 -26.05 -2.02 15.14
CA TYR A 61 -27.38 -2.57 15.41
C TYR A 61 -27.82 -3.67 14.43
N ASP A 62 -27.38 -3.58 13.18
CA ASP A 62 -27.68 -4.54 12.11
C ASP A 62 -26.56 -5.58 11.93
N THR A 63 -25.40 -5.37 12.53
CA THR A 63 -24.22 -6.18 12.26
C THR A 63 -24.24 -7.44 13.12
N ARG A 64 -24.06 -8.58 12.49
CA ARG A 64 -24.00 -9.90 13.12
C ARG A 64 -22.56 -10.40 13.18
N PHE A 65 -22.31 -11.45 13.95
CA PHE A 65 -21.00 -12.12 14.00
C PHE A 65 -20.81 -13.02 12.78
N GLU A 66 -20.74 -12.41 11.62
CA GLU A 66 -20.58 -13.09 10.34
C GLU A 66 -19.27 -12.69 9.66
N GLY A 67 -18.66 -13.66 8.97
CA GLY A 67 -17.45 -13.50 8.19
C GLY A 67 -17.71 -13.92 6.76
N ILE A 68 -17.16 -13.16 5.81
CA ILE A 68 -17.26 -13.47 4.39
C ILE A 68 -15.96 -14.14 3.96
N SER A 69 -16.06 -15.37 3.45
CA SER A 69 -14.92 -16.07 2.87
C SER A 69 -14.50 -15.48 1.52
N ALA A 70 -13.32 -15.86 1.03
CA ALA A 70 -12.89 -15.51 -0.33
C ALA A 70 -13.89 -15.96 -1.42
N ALA A 71 -14.64 -17.05 -1.16
CA ALA A 71 -15.69 -17.54 -2.04
C ALA A 71 -17.04 -16.80 -1.88
N ARG A 72 -17.06 -15.66 -1.16
CA ARG A 72 -18.26 -14.86 -0.83
C ARG A 72 -19.34 -15.60 -0.03
N LYS A 73 -19.00 -16.75 0.54
CA LYS A 73 -19.90 -17.47 1.45
C LYS A 73 -19.81 -16.89 2.86
N ILE A 74 -20.97 -16.72 3.48
CA ILE A 74 -21.14 -16.21 4.85
C ILE A 74 -20.93 -17.37 5.84
N TYR A 75 -20.15 -17.13 6.88
CA TYR A 75 -19.88 -18.06 7.97
C TYR A 75 -20.11 -17.40 9.32
N GLU A 76 -20.55 -18.18 10.30
CA GLU A 76 -20.62 -17.72 11.69
C GLU A 76 -19.20 -17.61 12.28
N VAL A 77 -18.86 -16.43 12.81
CA VAL A 77 -17.56 -16.21 13.47
C VAL A 77 -17.59 -16.69 14.92
N VAL A 78 -18.78 -16.65 15.53
CA VAL A 78 -19.07 -17.19 16.86
C VAL A 78 -20.29 -18.11 16.73
N PRO A 79 -20.34 -19.27 17.42
CA PRO A 79 -21.49 -20.18 17.32
C PRO A 79 -22.81 -19.47 17.61
N GLY A 80 -23.77 -19.52 16.67
CA GLY A 80 -25.06 -18.86 16.78
C GLY A 80 -25.02 -17.33 16.65
N GLY A 81 -23.87 -16.77 16.28
CA GLY A 81 -23.62 -15.34 16.18
C GLY A 81 -24.37 -14.61 15.06
N GLN A 82 -25.03 -15.33 14.16
CA GLN A 82 -25.98 -14.74 13.20
C GLN A 82 -27.33 -14.37 13.85
N LYS A 83 -27.67 -14.98 15.00
CA LYS A 83 -29.00 -14.83 15.62
C LYS A 83 -29.17 -13.52 16.40
N PHE A 84 -28.07 -12.88 16.81
CA PHE A 84 -28.11 -11.68 17.64
C PHE A 84 -27.19 -10.57 17.11
N PRO A 85 -27.63 -9.29 17.17
CA PRO A 85 -26.80 -8.15 16.81
C PRO A 85 -25.61 -7.99 17.74
N ILE A 86 -24.57 -7.34 17.22
CA ILE A 86 -23.49 -6.82 18.06
C ILE A 86 -24.05 -5.65 18.89
N THR A 87 -23.77 -5.69 20.18
CA THR A 87 -24.16 -4.70 21.19
C THR A 87 -22.93 -4.27 21.98
N ALA A 88 -23.03 -3.18 22.72
CA ALA A 88 -21.92 -2.71 23.57
C ALA A 88 -21.36 -3.79 24.53
N SER A 89 -22.20 -4.69 25.03
CA SER A 89 -21.80 -5.74 25.96
C SER A 89 -21.05 -6.90 25.28
N ASN A 90 -21.43 -7.27 24.05
CA ASN A 90 -20.80 -8.38 23.31
C ASN A 90 -19.71 -7.89 22.33
N PHE A 91 -19.55 -6.57 22.16
CA PHE A 91 -18.56 -5.98 21.27
C PHE A 91 -17.14 -6.48 21.54
N LYS A 92 -16.79 -6.73 22.80
CA LYS A 92 -15.49 -7.29 23.18
C LYS A 92 -15.23 -8.66 22.55
N GLU A 93 -16.27 -9.45 22.28
CA GLU A 93 -16.16 -10.73 21.60
C GLU A 93 -16.04 -10.56 20.09
N TYR A 94 -16.67 -9.54 19.53
CA TYR A 94 -16.41 -9.14 18.15
C TYR A 94 -14.94 -8.70 18.02
N CYS A 95 -14.42 -8.07 19.08
CA CYS A 95 -13.00 -7.80 19.23
C CYS A 95 -12.13 -9.03 19.54
N LYS A 96 -12.65 -10.26 19.57
CA LYS A 96 -11.82 -11.47 19.52
C LYS A 96 -11.57 -11.93 18.08
N ILE A 97 -12.32 -11.44 17.09
CA ILE A 97 -12.10 -11.69 15.66
C ILE A 97 -10.71 -11.17 15.22
N TYR A 98 -10.14 -10.22 15.97
CA TYR A 98 -8.74 -9.80 15.85
C TYR A 98 -7.73 -10.96 16.03
N ARG A 99 -8.16 -12.17 16.43
CA ARG A 99 -7.37 -13.41 16.27
C ARG A 99 -6.82 -13.60 14.86
N GLN A 100 -7.53 -13.15 13.82
CA GLN A 100 -7.03 -13.21 12.44
C GLN A 100 -5.70 -12.44 12.28
N ILE A 101 -5.57 -11.30 12.96
CA ILE A 101 -4.31 -10.52 12.93
C ILE A 101 -3.21 -11.28 13.65
N GLU A 102 -3.51 -11.97 14.74
CA GLU A 102 -2.51 -12.79 15.44
C GLU A 102 -2.01 -13.93 14.54
N PHE A 103 -2.86 -14.56 13.73
CA PHE A 103 -2.44 -15.54 12.72
C PHE A 103 -1.59 -14.91 11.61
N ILE A 104 -1.93 -13.71 11.13
CA ILE A 104 -1.08 -12.97 10.18
C ILE A 104 0.31 -12.70 10.79
N ARG A 105 0.33 -12.34 12.08
CA ARG A 105 1.55 -12.05 12.83
C ARG A 105 2.41 -13.31 13.02
N GLN A 106 1.80 -14.44 13.35
CA GLN A 106 2.47 -15.74 13.39
C GLN A 106 3.05 -16.14 12.03
N GLY A 107 2.29 -15.94 10.95
CA GLY A 107 2.79 -16.15 9.57
C GLY A 107 3.89 -15.19 9.16
N LEU A 108 3.97 -14.00 9.78
CA LEU A 108 5.06 -13.06 9.60
C LEU A 108 6.32 -13.51 10.37
N PHE A 109 6.12 -14.00 11.60
CA PHE A 109 7.17 -14.55 12.47
C PHE A 109 7.85 -15.81 11.94
N SER A 110 7.16 -16.59 11.11
CA SER A 110 7.77 -17.77 10.47
C SER A 110 8.83 -17.41 9.41
N ILE A 111 8.82 -16.17 8.90
CA ILE A 111 9.77 -15.70 7.88
C ILE A 111 10.76 -14.68 8.43
N ILE A 112 10.34 -13.86 9.40
CA ILE A 112 11.13 -12.79 10.00
C ILE A 112 11.12 -12.96 11.52
N PRO A 113 12.26 -12.94 12.21
CA PRO A 113 12.26 -13.10 13.67
C PRO A 113 11.39 -12.06 14.37
N GLY A 114 10.61 -12.49 15.35
CA GLY A 114 9.53 -11.65 15.89
C GLY A 114 9.98 -10.34 16.55
N TYR A 115 11.20 -10.30 17.09
CA TYR A 115 11.79 -9.09 17.66
C TYR A 115 12.05 -7.98 16.61
N PHE A 116 12.14 -8.32 15.32
CA PHE A 116 12.28 -7.30 14.27
C PHE A 116 11.01 -6.46 14.13
N LEU A 117 9.82 -7.04 14.32
CA LEU A 117 8.58 -6.27 14.21
C LEU A 117 8.46 -5.21 15.30
N SER A 118 8.96 -5.49 16.51
CA SER A 118 8.99 -4.51 17.60
C SER A 118 9.96 -3.35 17.38
N LEU A 119 10.87 -3.44 16.40
CA LEU A 119 11.77 -2.33 16.05
C LEU A 119 11.12 -1.33 15.07
N PHE A 120 10.03 -1.72 14.41
CA PHE A 120 9.35 -0.87 13.46
C PHE A 120 8.26 -0.04 14.14
N THR A 121 8.07 1.20 13.69
CA THR A 121 6.80 1.90 13.86
C THR A 121 5.79 1.38 12.84
N ALA A 122 4.49 1.57 13.10
CA ALA A 122 3.44 1.15 12.16
C ALA A 122 3.66 1.70 10.74
N ILE A 123 4.00 2.98 10.62
CA ILE A 123 4.32 3.65 9.36
C ILE A 123 5.53 2.99 8.69
N LYS A 124 6.57 2.67 9.46
CA LYS A 124 7.78 2.09 8.88
C LYS A 124 7.55 0.67 8.39
N LEU A 125 6.75 -0.13 9.10
CA LEU A 125 6.36 -1.46 8.65
C LEU A 125 5.55 -1.39 7.35
N GLU A 126 4.64 -0.43 7.25
CA GLU A 126 3.88 -0.16 6.02
C GLU A 126 4.81 0.15 4.83
N GLU A 127 5.76 1.08 5.00
CA GLU A 127 6.74 1.42 3.97
C GLU A 127 7.59 0.22 3.54
N VAL A 128 7.93 -0.68 4.47
CA VAL A 128 8.73 -1.87 4.16
C VAL A 128 7.91 -2.91 3.37
N VAL A 129 6.59 -2.93 3.54
CA VAL A 129 5.69 -3.87 2.84
C VAL A 129 5.19 -3.31 1.50
N TYR A 130 4.86 -2.02 1.42
CA TYR A 130 4.28 -1.38 0.23
C TYR A 130 5.23 -0.48 -0.53
N GLY A 131 6.37 -0.13 0.06
CA GLY A 131 7.25 0.90 -0.46
C GLY A 131 6.79 2.28 -0.05
N LYS A 132 7.64 3.27 -0.29
CA LYS A 132 7.28 4.67 -0.05
C LYS A 132 6.15 5.09 -1.01
N GLY A 133 5.18 5.82 -0.49
CA GLY A 133 4.03 6.30 -1.27
C GLY A 133 4.42 7.22 -2.42
N LYS A 134 5.44 8.05 -2.21
CA LYS A 134 6.02 8.97 -3.19
C LYS A 134 7.30 8.38 -3.81
N MET A 135 7.38 8.39 -5.12
CA MET A 135 8.54 7.91 -5.86
C MET A 135 9.67 8.95 -5.79
N ASP A 136 10.87 8.51 -5.39
CA ASP A 136 12.06 9.35 -5.37
C ASP A 136 12.64 9.46 -6.78
N MET A 137 12.16 10.43 -7.55
CA MET A 137 12.57 10.62 -8.93
C MET A 137 14.01 11.12 -9.06
N ASP A 138 14.53 11.81 -8.04
CA ASP A 138 15.94 12.23 -8.00
C ASP A 138 16.85 11.02 -7.85
N LEU A 139 16.45 10.05 -7.04
CA LEU A 139 17.13 8.77 -6.92
C LEU A 139 17.12 7.99 -8.26
N LEU A 140 15.99 7.96 -8.97
CA LEU A 140 15.92 7.34 -10.30
C LEU A 140 16.84 8.06 -11.30
N LYS A 141 16.80 9.40 -11.32
CA LYS A 141 17.61 10.24 -12.21
C LYS A 141 19.11 10.05 -12.00
N ARG A 142 19.57 9.98 -10.75
CA ARG A 142 20.98 9.74 -10.41
C ARG A 142 21.47 8.35 -10.81
N ASN A 143 20.56 7.36 -10.85
CA ASN A 143 20.88 5.98 -11.26
C ASN A 143 20.56 5.69 -12.74
N THR A 144 20.23 6.73 -13.52
CA THR A 144 19.98 6.61 -14.95
C THR A 144 21.28 6.74 -15.74
N ILE A 145 21.53 5.81 -16.67
CA ILE A 145 22.62 5.89 -17.63
C ILE A 145 22.11 6.56 -18.91
N TYR A 146 22.88 7.53 -19.40
CA TYR A 146 22.68 8.12 -20.71
C TYR A 146 23.71 7.53 -21.68
N SER A 147 23.27 7.10 -22.85
CA SER A 147 24.15 6.52 -23.86
C SER A 147 24.65 7.55 -24.86
N GLU A 148 25.82 7.26 -25.42
CA GLU A 148 26.40 7.97 -26.56
C GLU A 148 26.52 9.49 -26.33
N HIS A 149 25.77 10.29 -27.09
CA HIS A 149 25.82 11.75 -27.05
C HIS A 149 24.84 12.38 -26.06
N TYR A 150 23.99 11.58 -25.41
CA TYR A 150 23.13 12.09 -24.36
C TYR A 150 23.88 12.22 -23.04
N ASN A 151 23.64 13.34 -22.38
CA ASN A 151 24.07 13.60 -21.02
C ASN A 151 22.97 14.35 -20.27
N GLN A 152 23.17 14.58 -18.98
CA GLN A 152 22.17 15.24 -18.12
C GLN A 152 21.84 16.69 -18.56
N ASN A 153 22.71 17.33 -19.35
CA ASN A 153 22.53 18.67 -19.87
C ASN A 153 21.89 18.69 -21.27
N SER A 154 21.70 17.55 -21.92
CA SER A 154 21.00 17.47 -23.20
C SER A 154 19.56 17.93 -23.04
N LEU A 155 19.10 18.82 -23.92
CA LEU A 155 17.78 19.46 -23.83
C LEU A 155 16.63 18.42 -23.78
N CYS A 156 16.72 17.37 -24.60
CA CYS A 156 15.75 16.27 -24.61
C CYS A 156 15.68 15.56 -23.24
N ILE A 157 16.83 15.31 -22.61
CA ILE A 157 16.91 14.68 -21.28
C ILE A 157 16.31 15.59 -20.21
N GLN A 158 16.58 16.89 -20.28
CA GLN A 158 16.00 17.86 -19.35
C GLN A 158 14.46 17.87 -19.48
N TYR A 159 13.92 17.97 -20.69
CA TYR A 159 12.47 17.91 -20.90
C TYR A 159 11.86 16.59 -20.45
N PHE A 160 12.51 15.46 -20.73
CA PHE A 160 12.06 14.16 -20.26
C PHE A 160 11.87 14.14 -18.74
N TRP A 161 12.87 14.62 -17.98
CA TRP A 161 12.77 14.67 -16.52
C TRP A 161 11.76 15.71 -16.04
N THR A 162 11.68 16.89 -16.65
CA THR A 162 10.69 17.91 -16.31
C THR A 162 9.28 17.35 -16.44
N VAL A 163 8.94 16.72 -17.58
CA VAL A 163 7.62 16.12 -17.79
C VAL A 163 7.37 14.99 -16.78
N LEU A 164 8.35 14.10 -16.57
CA LEU A 164 8.19 12.96 -15.68
C LEU A 164 8.08 13.35 -14.20
N VAL A 165 8.75 14.43 -13.76
CA VAL A 165 8.74 14.87 -12.35
C VAL A 165 7.55 15.78 -12.06
N GLU A 166 7.28 16.74 -12.95
CA GLU A 166 6.34 17.83 -12.70
C GLU A 166 4.93 17.57 -13.26
N MET A 167 4.82 16.86 -14.39
CA MET A 167 3.51 16.65 -15.04
C MET A 167 2.85 15.32 -14.69
N PHE A 168 3.64 14.30 -14.33
CA PHE A 168 3.07 12.97 -14.04
C PHE A 168 2.58 12.88 -12.60
N THR A 169 1.41 12.26 -12.41
CA THR A 169 0.93 11.84 -11.09
C THR A 169 1.77 10.68 -10.55
N GLU A 170 1.69 10.40 -9.24
CA GLU A 170 2.41 9.27 -8.65
C GLU A 170 1.96 7.92 -9.26
N GLU A 171 0.69 7.76 -9.61
CA GLU A 171 0.20 6.60 -10.34
C GLU A 171 0.84 6.49 -11.73
N GLN A 172 0.94 7.59 -12.47
CA GLN A 172 1.57 7.61 -13.80
C GLN A 172 3.07 7.31 -13.72
N LYS A 173 3.78 7.82 -12.72
CA LYS A 173 5.19 7.48 -12.46
C LYS A 173 5.36 5.99 -12.18
N LYS A 174 4.46 5.38 -11.41
CA LYS A 174 4.44 3.92 -11.17
C LYS A 174 4.17 3.13 -12.44
N MET A 175 3.24 3.59 -13.28
CA MET A 175 2.96 2.97 -14.59
C MET A 175 4.17 3.06 -15.52
N PHE A 176 4.81 4.22 -15.59
CA PHE A 176 6.05 4.41 -16.33
C PHE A 176 7.14 3.44 -15.86
N LEU A 177 7.34 3.31 -14.55
CA LEU A 177 8.33 2.38 -14.02
C LEU A 177 7.97 0.90 -14.30
N LYS A 178 6.67 0.56 -14.27
CA LYS A 178 6.19 -0.77 -14.68
C LYS A 178 6.50 -1.03 -16.16
N PHE A 179 6.29 -0.03 -17.01
CA PHE A 179 6.55 -0.12 -18.44
C PHE A 179 8.05 -0.32 -18.75
N VAL A 180 8.92 0.47 -18.13
CA VAL A 180 10.36 0.45 -18.43
C VAL A 180 11.09 -0.68 -17.72
N CYS A 181 10.79 -0.91 -16.44
CA CYS A 181 11.58 -1.79 -15.58
C CYS A 181 10.79 -3.01 -15.08
N GLY A 182 9.51 -3.16 -15.44
CA GLY A 182 8.64 -4.21 -14.90
C GLY A 182 8.34 -4.07 -13.41
N ARG A 183 8.65 -2.91 -12.79
CA ARG A 183 8.56 -2.69 -11.34
C ARG A 183 7.65 -1.51 -11.00
N SER A 184 6.93 -1.60 -9.91
CA SER A 184 6.01 -0.55 -9.44
C SER A 184 6.64 0.46 -8.48
N THR A 185 7.88 0.25 -8.08
CA THR A 185 8.50 0.91 -6.92
C THR A 185 10.02 0.99 -7.08
N LEU A 186 10.61 2.03 -6.49
CA LEU A 186 12.06 2.22 -6.46
C LEU A 186 12.70 1.59 -5.21
N PRO A 187 13.99 1.21 -5.30
CA PRO A 187 14.81 0.94 -4.12
C PRO A 187 14.83 2.12 -3.15
N SER A 188 15.09 1.83 -1.87
CA SER A 188 15.11 2.87 -0.82
C SER A 188 16.39 3.72 -0.81
N CYS A 189 17.48 3.26 -1.43
CA CYS A 189 18.75 3.97 -1.51
C CYS A 189 19.55 3.54 -2.74
N ASP A 190 20.57 4.33 -3.11
CA ASP A 190 21.46 4.09 -4.25
C ASP A 190 22.10 2.68 -4.23
N LYS A 191 22.51 2.20 -3.06
CA LYS A 191 23.16 0.88 -2.91
C LYS A 191 22.25 -0.30 -3.27
N ASP A 192 20.94 -0.10 -3.20
CA ASP A 192 19.95 -1.13 -3.53
C ASP A 192 19.53 -1.10 -5.02
N PHE A 193 20.07 -0.18 -5.84
CA PHE A 193 19.89 -0.18 -7.30
C PHE A 193 20.73 -1.29 -7.94
N ARG A 194 20.10 -2.46 -8.09
CA ARG A 194 20.69 -3.62 -8.79
C ARG A 194 20.50 -3.60 -10.31
N TRP A 195 19.70 -2.67 -10.79
CA TRP A 195 19.36 -2.48 -12.20
C TRP A 195 19.54 -1.01 -12.54
N LYS A 196 19.92 -0.74 -13.79
CA LYS A 196 20.14 0.61 -14.27
C LYS A 196 19.12 0.93 -15.34
N PHE A 197 18.43 2.06 -15.17
CA PHE A 197 17.58 2.60 -16.22
C PHE A 197 18.49 3.28 -17.25
N GLN A 198 18.28 3.02 -18.54
CA GLN A 198 19.14 3.56 -19.60
C GLN A 198 18.29 4.28 -20.64
N ILE A 199 18.72 5.48 -21.03
CA ILE A 199 18.09 6.26 -22.10
C ILE A 199 19.03 6.26 -23.30
N ASN A 200 18.58 5.64 -24.38
CA ASN A 200 19.28 5.56 -25.65
C ASN A 200 18.66 6.54 -26.65
N PRO A 201 19.46 7.18 -27.52
CA PRO A 201 18.91 7.84 -28.69
C PRO A 201 18.26 6.79 -29.60
N TYR A 202 17.15 7.18 -30.21
CA TYR A 202 16.52 6.39 -31.25
C TYR A 202 17.00 6.88 -32.60
N TYR A 203 17.68 6.01 -33.35
CA TYR A 203 18.05 6.27 -34.74
C TYR A 203 16.88 5.83 -35.62
N VAL A 204 16.27 6.78 -36.31
CA VAL A 204 15.36 6.46 -37.41
C VAL A 204 16.24 6.05 -38.58
N ASP A 205 16.33 4.75 -38.87
CA ASP A 205 16.90 4.28 -40.13
C ASP A 205 16.18 4.98 -41.30
N ASP A 206 16.95 5.51 -42.26
CA ASP A 206 16.40 6.25 -43.41
C ASP A 206 15.41 5.41 -44.25
N GLU A 207 15.41 4.08 -44.11
CA GLU A 207 14.41 3.20 -44.75
C GLU A 207 12.97 3.44 -44.27
N MET A 208 12.75 3.95 -43.05
CA MET A 208 11.39 4.20 -42.55
C MET A 208 10.81 5.54 -43.02
N LYS A 209 11.63 6.51 -43.42
CA LYS A 209 11.14 7.80 -43.97
C LYS A 209 10.47 7.62 -45.34
N HIS A 210 10.90 6.64 -46.12
CA HIS A 210 10.34 6.37 -47.45
C HIS A 210 9.00 5.63 -47.44
N ARG A 211 8.56 5.05 -46.31
CA ARG A 211 7.25 4.39 -46.21
C ARG A 211 6.09 5.33 -45.86
N THR A 212 6.37 6.55 -45.40
CA THR A 212 5.35 7.54 -45.00
C THR A 212 5.01 8.57 -46.07
N LEU A 213 5.63 8.52 -47.25
CA LEU A 213 5.39 9.47 -48.34
C LEU A 213 4.67 8.86 -49.57
N SER A 214 4.21 7.62 -49.48
CA SER A 214 3.33 7.02 -50.48
C SER A 214 1.93 6.80 -49.89
N THR A 215 1.16 7.88 -49.77
CA THR A 215 -0.31 7.80 -49.70
C THR A 215 -0.87 9.04 -50.39
#